data_AF-A0A9E3J163-F1
#
_entry.id   AF-A0A9E3J163-F1
#
_cell.length_a   1.000
_cell.length_b   1.000
_cell.length_c   1.000
_cell.angle_alpha   90.00
_cell.angle_beta   90.00
_cell.angle_gamma   90.00
#
_symmetry.space_group_name_H-M   'P 1'
#
loop_
_entity.id
_entity.type
_entity.pdbx_description
1 polymer ?
#
loop_
_entity_poly.entity_id
_entity_poly.type
_entity_poly.pdbx_seq_one_letter_code
_entity_poly.pdbx_strand_id
1 'polypeptide(L)'
;MPTSADLKDEQTRWLVEILGWDASLGLSIVRPGLPEEAKVHGELAYSRGIDIRGRLVAPKSHSDKAIRVWLSPSPLRYWAGPEALDEVGQFNPYDTPKNGSDFDATILIPEDSLTYAVVSLGSAWRYIHIWTLDPFPRASIARVSFSQDVHPNLEPWIRGEASGLF
;
A
#
# COMPACT_ATOMS: atom_id res chain seq x y z
N MET A 1 25.90 -7.42 -19.10
CA MET A 1 25.02 -6.53 -18.32
C MET A 1 23.61 -6.81 -18.78
N PRO A 2 22.70 -7.24 -17.89
CA PRO A 2 21.32 -7.46 -18.29
C PRO A 2 20.67 -6.11 -18.62
N THR A 3 19.79 -6.12 -19.61
CA THR A 3 19.09 -4.94 -20.15
C THR A 3 17.78 -4.74 -19.39
N SER A 4 17.18 -3.54 -19.40
CA SER A 4 15.95 -3.23 -18.65
C SER A 4 14.71 -4.08 -19.01
N ALA A 5 14.81 -4.95 -20.02
CA ALA A 5 13.82 -5.96 -20.34
C ALA A 5 13.91 -7.21 -19.44
N ASP A 6 15.07 -7.48 -18.83
CA ASP A 6 15.32 -8.65 -17.97
C ASP A 6 14.83 -8.45 -16.52
N LEU A 7 14.39 -7.23 -16.16
CA LEU A 7 13.84 -6.88 -14.84
C LEU A 7 12.30 -6.93 -14.78
N LYS A 8 11.63 -7.45 -15.82
CA LYS A 8 10.16 -7.41 -15.93
C LYS A 8 9.40 -8.56 -15.24
N ASP A 9 10.09 -9.58 -14.72
CA ASP A 9 9.45 -10.86 -14.37
C ASP A 9 9.39 -11.22 -12.88
N GLU A 10 9.59 -10.27 -11.95
CA GLU A 10 9.33 -10.54 -10.52
C GLU A 10 8.30 -9.58 -9.91
N GLN A 11 7.24 -9.29 -10.67
CA GLN A 11 6.08 -8.63 -10.06
C GLN A 11 5.47 -9.54 -9.00
N THR A 12 5.64 -9.19 -7.73
CA THR A 12 5.00 -9.95 -6.65
C THR A 12 3.62 -9.38 -6.42
N ARG A 13 2.61 -10.25 -6.57
CA ARG A 13 1.23 -9.93 -6.22
C ARG A 13 0.97 -10.24 -4.75
N TRP A 14 0.24 -9.34 -4.11
CA TRP A 14 -0.24 -9.45 -2.74
C TRP A 14 -1.76 -9.29 -2.72
N LEU A 15 -2.41 -10.09 -1.89
CA LEU A 15 -3.84 -9.93 -1.60
C LEU A 15 -4.01 -9.65 -0.12
N VAL A 16 -4.65 -8.54 0.18
CA VAL A 16 -4.97 -8.09 1.53
C VAL A 16 -6.48 -8.16 1.71
N GLU A 17 -6.95 -8.83 2.76
CA GLU A 17 -8.30 -8.71 3.26
C GLU A 17 -8.41 -7.53 4.21
N ILE A 18 -9.44 -6.70 4.04
CA ILE A 18 -9.72 -5.54 4.85
C ILE A 18 -10.51 -5.98 6.09
N LEU A 19 -9.92 -5.79 7.27
CA LEU A 19 -10.56 -6.11 8.56
C LEU A 19 -11.21 -4.90 9.22
N GLY A 20 -10.74 -3.71 8.89
CA GLY A 20 -11.32 -2.45 9.36
C GLY A 20 -10.52 -1.25 8.88
N TRP A 21 -11.10 -0.06 8.98
CA TRP A 21 -10.44 1.16 8.58
C TRP A 21 -10.86 2.34 9.47
N ASP A 22 -10.03 3.37 9.48
CA ASP A 22 -10.30 4.64 10.16
C ASP A 22 -9.81 5.80 9.28
N ALA A 23 -10.65 6.82 9.13
CA ALA A 23 -10.29 8.06 8.45
C ALA A 23 -9.76 9.04 9.51
N SER A 24 -8.51 8.86 9.90
CA SER A 24 -7.87 9.68 10.92
C SER A 24 -7.25 10.95 10.33
N LEU A 25 -7.59 12.10 10.91
CA LEU A 25 -6.82 13.33 10.75
C LEU A 25 -5.70 13.34 11.79
N GLY A 26 -4.46 13.21 11.32
CA GLY A 26 -3.27 13.23 12.19
C GLY A 26 -2.48 14.53 12.09
N LEU A 27 -1.61 14.76 13.07
CA LEU A 27 -0.52 15.73 13.00
C LEU A 27 0.79 14.95 12.88
N SER A 28 1.60 15.33 11.91
CA SER A 28 2.91 14.71 11.64
C SER A 28 4.01 15.77 11.65
N ILE A 29 5.22 15.40 12.04
CA ILE A 29 6.37 16.31 11.98
C ILE A 29 6.69 16.61 10.51
N VAL A 30 6.83 17.90 10.18
CA VAL A 30 7.18 18.42 8.86
C VAL A 30 8.49 17.80 8.40
N ARG A 31 8.45 17.12 7.26
CA ARG A 31 9.68 16.67 6.57
C ARG A 31 10.25 17.82 5.72
N PRO A 32 11.58 17.87 5.53
CA PRO A 32 12.22 18.87 4.66
C PRO A 32 11.57 18.91 3.28
N GLY A 33 11.21 20.10 2.80
CA GLY A 33 10.64 20.31 1.46
C GLY A 33 9.12 20.52 1.40
N LEU A 34 8.38 20.40 2.51
CA LEU A 34 6.96 20.77 2.55
C LEU A 34 6.77 22.31 2.37
N PRO A 35 5.84 22.77 1.51
CA PRO A 35 5.47 24.18 1.40
C PRO A 35 4.99 24.73 2.74
N GLU A 36 5.27 26.01 3.04
CA GLU A 36 4.82 26.66 4.28
C GLU A 36 3.30 26.60 4.46
N GLU A 37 2.51 26.65 3.38
CA GLU A 37 1.04 26.56 3.47
C GLU A 37 0.54 25.21 4.00
N ALA A 38 1.36 24.16 3.90
CA ALA A 38 1.04 22.82 4.39
C ALA A 38 1.50 22.60 5.84
N LYS A 39 2.22 23.57 6.43
CA LYS A 39 2.69 23.51 7.82
C LYS A 39 1.67 24.09 8.79
N VAL A 40 1.61 23.50 9.95
CA VAL A 40 0.77 23.81 11.10
C VAL A 40 1.73 24.00 12.27
N HIS A 41 1.73 25.18 12.89
CA HIS A 41 2.64 25.49 14.00
C HIS A 41 4.14 25.23 13.69
N GLY A 42 4.61 25.64 12.51
CA GLY A 42 6.03 25.67 12.13
C GLY A 42 6.62 24.30 11.76
N GLU A 43 6.46 23.30 12.61
CA GLU A 43 7.07 21.97 12.45
C GLU A 43 6.07 20.82 12.37
N LEU A 44 4.76 21.09 12.36
CA LEU A 44 3.74 20.05 12.14
C LEU A 44 3.07 20.21 10.79
N ALA A 45 2.49 19.14 10.27
CA ALA A 45 1.66 19.14 9.07
C ALA A 45 0.46 18.24 9.31
N TYR A 46 -0.70 18.64 8.82
CA TYR A 46 -1.86 17.76 8.81
C TYR A 46 -1.56 16.55 7.92
N SER A 47 -1.54 15.36 8.51
CA SER A 47 -1.55 14.11 7.77
C SER A 47 -3.01 13.69 7.62
N ARG A 48 -3.59 13.98 6.46
CA ARG A 48 -4.88 13.39 6.06
C ARG A 48 -4.58 12.04 5.44
N GLY A 49 -5.33 11.00 5.82
CA GLY A 49 -5.21 9.69 5.21
C GLY A 49 -6.19 8.70 5.81
N ILE A 50 -6.26 7.53 5.21
CA ILE A 50 -7.12 6.44 5.68
C ILE A 50 -6.22 5.31 6.12
N ASP A 51 -6.33 4.95 7.39
CA ASP A 51 -5.67 3.80 7.97
C ASP A 51 -6.53 2.56 7.74
N ILE A 52 -5.97 1.54 7.12
CA ILE A 52 -6.65 0.27 6.88
C ILE A 52 -5.88 -0.82 7.61
N ARG A 53 -6.58 -1.52 8.49
CA ARG A 53 -6.13 -2.75 9.12
C ARG A 53 -6.55 -3.93 8.27
N GLY A 54 -5.59 -4.76 7.91
CA GLY A 54 -5.84 -5.92 7.07
C GLY A 54 -5.03 -7.13 7.44
N ARG A 55 -5.24 -8.19 6.67
CA ARG A 55 -4.55 -9.46 6.77
C ARG A 55 -4.14 -9.92 5.38
N LEU A 56 -2.91 -10.42 5.24
CA LEU A 56 -2.47 -11.02 4.00
C LEU A 56 -3.19 -12.36 3.78
N VAL A 57 -3.82 -12.48 2.62
CA VAL A 57 -4.47 -13.72 2.14
C VAL A 57 -3.54 -14.47 1.21
N ALA A 58 -2.78 -13.73 0.40
CA ALA A 58 -1.79 -14.28 -0.50
C ALA A 58 -0.59 -13.33 -0.65
N PRO A 59 0.62 -13.85 -0.93
CA PRO A 59 0.94 -15.26 -1.16
C PRO A 59 0.89 -16.11 0.11
N LYS A 60 0.71 -17.42 -0.04
CA LYS A 60 0.53 -18.39 1.08
C LYS A 60 1.69 -18.39 2.08
N SER A 61 2.92 -18.08 1.67
CA SER A 61 4.08 -17.94 2.57
C SER A 61 3.90 -16.84 3.62
N HIS A 62 2.97 -15.92 3.39
CA HIS A 62 2.67 -14.80 4.27
C HIS A 62 1.18 -14.72 4.61
N SER A 63 0.41 -15.77 4.35
CA SER A 63 -1.00 -15.82 4.72
C SER A 63 -1.15 -15.63 6.22
N ASP A 64 -2.23 -14.96 6.62
CA ASP A 64 -2.59 -14.60 7.98
C ASP A 64 -1.71 -13.57 8.69
N LYS A 65 -0.64 -13.09 8.05
CA LYS A 65 0.16 -11.98 8.61
C LYS A 65 -0.63 -10.67 8.60
N ALA A 66 -0.45 -9.87 9.64
CA ALA A 66 -1.12 -8.60 9.80
C ALA A 66 -0.44 -7.51 8.95
N ILE A 67 -1.25 -6.66 8.32
CA ILE A 67 -0.75 -5.53 7.53
C ILE A 67 -1.52 -4.26 7.85
N ARG A 68 -0.80 -3.15 7.92
CA ARG A 68 -1.37 -1.81 7.97
C ARG A 68 -1.17 -1.12 6.63
N VAL A 69 -2.26 -0.68 6.00
CA VAL A 69 -2.23 0.03 4.72
C VAL A 69 -2.68 1.47 4.95
N TRP A 70 -1.84 2.43 4.60
CA TRP A 70 -2.14 3.85 4.71
C TRP A 70 -2.42 4.44 3.33
N LEU A 71 -3.65 4.87 3.09
CA LEU A 71 -4.00 5.62 1.89
C LEU A 71 -3.68 7.11 2.11
N SER A 72 -2.67 7.61 1.41
CA SER A 72 -2.15 8.97 1.56
C SER A 72 -2.47 9.85 0.35
N PRO A 73 -3.01 11.06 0.55
CA PRO A 73 -3.14 12.09 -0.47
C PRO A 73 -1.82 12.82 -0.77
N SER A 74 -0.77 12.59 0.03
CA SER A 74 0.46 13.38 -0.03
C SER A 74 1.36 12.94 -1.21
N PRO A 75 1.88 13.86 -2.04
CA PRO A 75 2.76 13.52 -3.16
C PRO A 75 4.04 12.76 -2.75
N LEU A 76 4.44 11.77 -3.57
CA LEU A 76 5.64 10.92 -3.42
C LEU A 76 6.96 11.63 -3.19
N ARG A 77 7.11 12.85 -3.71
CA ARG A 77 8.35 13.62 -3.58
C ARG A 77 8.79 13.81 -2.12
N TYR A 78 7.85 13.69 -1.17
CA TYR A 78 8.12 13.78 0.26
C TYR A 78 8.54 12.46 0.93
N TRP A 79 8.43 11.33 0.21
CA TRP A 79 8.56 9.98 0.76
C TRP A 79 9.58 9.10 0.02
N ALA A 80 9.74 9.28 -1.29
CA ALA A 80 10.45 8.33 -2.14
C ALA A 80 11.58 8.93 -2.99
N GLY A 81 11.87 10.22 -2.84
CA GLY A 81 12.94 10.88 -3.59
C GLY A 81 12.59 11.11 -5.07
N PRO A 82 13.51 11.71 -5.85
CA PRO A 82 13.25 12.13 -7.24
C PRO A 82 13.12 10.98 -8.25
N GLU A 83 13.50 9.76 -7.90
CA GLU A 83 13.48 8.59 -8.80
C GLU A 83 12.16 7.80 -8.79
N ALA A 84 11.25 8.10 -7.86
CA ALA A 84 10.03 7.34 -7.59
C ALA A 84 8.80 7.76 -8.42
N LEU A 85 9.00 8.28 -9.63
CA LEU A 85 7.93 8.91 -10.42
C LEU A 85 6.88 7.93 -10.98
N ASP A 86 7.22 6.64 -11.11
CA ASP A 86 6.33 5.59 -11.62
C ASP A 86 5.71 4.73 -10.50
N GLU A 87 5.98 5.05 -9.24
CA GLU A 87 5.49 4.30 -8.08
C GLU A 87 4.11 4.82 -7.66
N VAL A 88 3.20 3.93 -7.23
CA VAL A 88 1.92 4.32 -6.60
C VAL A 88 1.93 4.07 -5.10
N GLY A 89 3.09 3.73 -4.53
CA GLY A 89 3.26 3.51 -3.11
C GLY A 89 4.48 2.67 -2.77
N GLN A 90 4.55 2.28 -1.50
CA GLN A 90 5.62 1.44 -0.95
C GLN A 90 5.04 0.34 -0.07
N PHE A 91 5.69 -0.82 -0.07
CA PHE A 91 5.33 -1.98 0.72
C PHE A 91 6.56 -2.45 1.49
N ASN A 92 6.50 -2.50 2.82
CA ASN A 92 7.62 -2.92 3.66
C ASN A 92 7.18 -4.00 4.66
N PRO A 93 7.94 -5.09 4.83
CA PRO A 93 7.88 -5.91 6.01
C PRO A 93 8.53 -5.17 7.19
N TYR A 94 8.10 -5.51 8.39
CA TYR A 94 8.86 -5.21 9.59
C TYR A 94 9.65 -6.43 10.04
N ASP A 95 10.91 -6.24 10.41
CA ASP A 95 11.72 -7.29 11.04
C ASP A 95 11.12 -7.74 12.38
N THR A 96 10.39 -6.84 13.05
CA THR A 96 9.61 -7.11 14.26
C THR A 96 8.26 -6.40 14.18
N PRO A 97 7.13 -7.07 14.52
CA PRO A 97 5.81 -6.46 14.36
C PRO A 97 5.72 -5.09 15.05
N LYS A 98 5.27 -4.08 14.30
CA LYS A 98 5.16 -2.71 14.78
C LYS A 98 3.69 -2.30 14.78
N ASN A 99 3.22 -1.74 15.90
CA ASN A 99 1.81 -1.38 16.09
C ASN A 99 0.84 -2.54 15.77
N GLY A 100 1.26 -3.79 16.03
CA GLY A 100 0.46 -4.99 15.76
C GLY A 100 0.39 -5.41 14.29
N SER A 101 1.29 -4.93 13.43
CA SER A 101 1.36 -5.34 12.02
C SER A 101 2.74 -5.89 11.66
N ASP A 102 2.77 -6.95 10.86
CA ASP A 102 3.98 -7.56 10.29
C ASP A 102 4.47 -6.79 9.05
N PHE A 103 3.57 -6.07 8.39
CA PHE A 103 3.84 -5.27 7.21
C PHE A 103 3.21 -3.88 7.32
N ASP A 104 3.81 -2.93 6.61
CA ASP A 104 3.16 -1.69 6.23
C ASP A 104 3.09 -1.54 4.70
N ALA A 105 2.07 -0.82 4.26
CA ALA A 105 2.02 -0.29 2.91
C ALA A 105 1.54 1.16 2.95
N THR A 106 2.18 2.03 2.17
CA THR A 106 1.67 3.37 1.90
C THR A 106 1.24 3.41 0.45
N ILE A 107 -0.04 3.65 0.19
CA ILE A 107 -0.60 3.77 -1.16
C ILE A 107 -1.00 5.21 -1.37
N LEU A 108 -0.68 5.75 -2.53
CA LEU A 108 -0.89 7.14 -2.82
C LEU A 108 -2.13 7.28 -3.66
N ILE A 109 -2.98 8.21 -3.26
CA ILE A 109 -4.21 8.52 -3.96
C ILE A 109 -4.28 10.03 -4.15
N PRO A 110 -4.99 10.53 -5.18
CA PRO A 110 -5.30 11.95 -5.26
C PRO A 110 -6.10 12.44 -4.05
N GLU A 111 -5.93 13.70 -3.63
CA GLU A 111 -6.62 14.23 -2.44
C GLU A 111 -8.15 14.21 -2.59
N ASP A 112 -8.65 14.52 -3.78
CA ASP A 112 -10.08 14.46 -4.13
C ASP A 112 -10.65 13.03 -4.13
N SER A 113 -9.78 12.01 -4.14
CA SER A 113 -10.17 10.59 -4.09
C SER A 113 -10.43 10.07 -2.68
N LEU A 114 -10.03 10.80 -1.63
CA LEU A 114 -10.23 10.38 -0.23
C LEU A 114 -11.70 10.13 0.11
N THR A 115 -12.58 11.05 -0.31
CA THR A 115 -14.02 10.92 -0.05
C THR A 115 -14.59 9.66 -0.73
N TYR A 116 -14.19 9.39 -1.97
CA TYR A 116 -14.62 8.18 -2.69
C TYR A 116 -14.06 6.91 -2.07
N ALA A 117 -12.82 6.95 -1.56
CA ALA A 117 -12.22 5.83 -0.85
C ALA A 117 -13.00 5.52 0.45
N VAL A 118 -13.36 6.54 1.24
CA VAL A 118 -14.20 6.37 2.46
C VAL A 118 -15.53 5.72 2.13
N VAL A 119 -16.24 6.22 1.11
CA VAL A 119 -17.53 5.65 0.69
C VAL A 119 -17.37 4.21 0.21
N SER A 120 -16.33 3.94 -0.59
CA SER A 120 -16.09 2.61 -1.15
C SER A 120 -15.69 1.59 -0.08
N LEU A 121 -14.86 1.98 0.90
CA LEU A 121 -14.49 1.14 2.05
C LEU A 121 -15.69 0.84 2.96
N GLY A 122 -16.58 1.83 3.13
CA GLY A 122 -17.82 1.66 3.89
C GLY A 122 -18.85 0.73 3.22
N SER A 123 -18.78 0.55 1.91
CA SER A 123 -19.84 -0.12 1.14
C SER A 123 -19.40 -1.39 0.42
N ALA A 124 -18.36 -1.31 -0.41
CA ALA A 124 -18.06 -2.33 -1.41
C ALA A 124 -16.69 -2.98 -1.24
N TRP A 125 -15.65 -2.24 -0.87
CA TRP A 125 -14.29 -2.78 -0.84
C TRP A 125 -14.08 -3.69 0.38
N ARG A 126 -13.59 -4.89 0.09
CA ARG A 126 -13.22 -5.92 1.09
C ARG A 126 -11.80 -6.44 0.89
N TYR A 127 -11.25 -6.27 -0.31
CA TYR A 127 -9.90 -6.72 -0.64
C TYR A 127 -9.08 -5.63 -1.34
N ILE A 128 -7.78 -5.64 -1.10
CA ILE A 128 -6.77 -4.83 -1.79
C ILE A 128 -5.80 -5.78 -2.50
N HIS A 129 -5.62 -5.57 -3.80
CA HIS A 129 -4.57 -6.20 -4.57
C HIS A 129 -3.42 -5.20 -4.75
N ILE A 130 -2.20 -5.63 -4.41
CA ILE A 130 -0.99 -4.83 -4.52
C ILE A 130 -0.01 -5.58 -5.42
N TRP A 131 0.56 -4.90 -6.41
CA TRP A 131 1.63 -5.44 -7.24
C TRP A 131 2.90 -4.65 -6.97
N THR A 132 3.98 -5.34 -6.62
CA THR A 132 5.28 -4.73 -6.34
C THR A 132 6.28 -5.02 -7.44
N LEU A 133 7.23 -4.11 -7.72
CA LEU A 133 8.25 -4.26 -8.77
C LEU A 133 9.49 -5.02 -8.30
N ASP A 134 9.88 -4.83 -7.05
CA ASP A 134 11.15 -5.33 -6.51
C ASP A 134 10.91 -6.45 -5.48
N PRO A 135 11.85 -7.41 -5.36
CA PRO A 135 11.87 -8.32 -4.23
C PRO A 135 12.20 -7.58 -2.92
N PHE A 136 11.76 -8.15 -1.79
CA PHE A 136 12.00 -7.66 -0.44
C PHE A 136 13.45 -7.25 -0.14
N PRO A 137 13.71 -6.30 0.79
CA PRO A 137 12.85 -5.89 1.91
C PRO A 137 12.08 -4.58 1.76
N ARG A 138 12.26 -3.79 0.70
CA ARG A 138 11.41 -2.62 0.43
C ARG A 138 10.99 -2.68 -1.02
N ALA A 139 9.70 -2.84 -1.25
CA ALA A 139 9.19 -3.09 -2.57
C ALA A 139 8.35 -1.89 -3.02
N SER A 140 8.69 -1.33 -4.17
CA SER A 140 7.91 -0.26 -4.79
C SER A 140 6.60 -0.83 -5.33
N ILE A 141 5.48 -0.15 -5.04
CA ILE A 141 4.17 -0.58 -5.53
C ILE A 141 3.99 -0.03 -6.95
N ALA A 142 3.85 -0.92 -7.93
CA ALA A 142 3.57 -0.59 -9.32
C ALA A 142 2.09 -0.25 -9.54
N ARG A 143 1.22 -1.00 -8.86
CA ARG A 143 -0.23 -0.96 -9.08
C ARG A 143 -1.00 -1.38 -7.84
N VAL A 144 -2.20 -0.82 -7.71
CA VAL A 144 -3.19 -1.20 -6.71
C VAL A 144 -4.55 -1.37 -7.38
N SER A 145 -5.36 -2.29 -6.88
CA SER A 145 -6.80 -2.33 -7.17
C SER A 145 -7.59 -2.82 -5.96
N PHE A 146 -8.86 -2.44 -5.89
CA PHE A 146 -9.76 -2.85 -4.81
C PHE A 146 -10.89 -3.71 -5.38
N SER A 147 -11.36 -4.66 -4.59
CA SER A 147 -12.52 -5.49 -4.96
C SER A 147 -13.42 -5.79 -3.77
N GLN A 148 -14.66 -6.14 -4.08
CA GLN A 148 -15.62 -6.67 -3.11
C GLN A 148 -15.36 -8.15 -2.81
N ASP A 149 -15.01 -8.91 -3.84
CA ASP A 149 -14.79 -10.35 -3.75
C ASP A 149 -13.47 -10.73 -4.42
N VAL A 150 -12.98 -11.91 -4.09
CA VAL A 150 -11.87 -12.54 -4.81
C VAL A 150 -12.41 -13.22 -6.05
N HIS A 151 -11.86 -12.91 -7.22
CA HIS A 151 -12.26 -13.56 -8.46
C HIS A 151 -11.91 -15.06 -8.41
N PRO A 152 -12.80 -16.00 -8.80
CA PRO A 152 -12.58 -17.45 -8.67
C PRO A 152 -11.28 -17.97 -9.30
N ASN A 153 -10.84 -17.36 -10.40
CA ASN A 153 -9.56 -17.71 -11.06
C ASN A 153 -8.31 -17.43 -10.19
N LEU A 154 -8.44 -16.72 -9.07
CA LEU A 154 -7.36 -16.42 -8.14
C LEU A 154 -7.29 -17.40 -6.96
N GLU A 155 -8.32 -18.23 -6.79
CA GLU A 155 -8.39 -19.24 -5.74
C GLU A 155 -7.19 -20.20 -5.73
N PRO A 156 -6.74 -20.74 -6.89
CA PRO A 156 -5.57 -21.62 -6.90
C PRO A 156 -4.30 -20.91 -6.42
N TRP A 157 -4.13 -19.63 -6.76
CA TRP A 157 -2.98 -18.83 -6.31
C TRP A 157 -3.01 -18.61 -4.79
N ILE A 158 -4.17 -18.28 -4.23
CA ILE A 158 -4.35 -18.13 -2.77
C ILE A 158 -4.03 -19.43 -2.04
N ARG A 159 -4.49 -20.57 -2.57
CA ARG A 159 -4.20 -21.89 -1.99
C ARG A 159 -2.75 -22.34 -2.16
N GLY A 160 -1.94 -21.61 -2.94
CA GLY A 160 -0.57 -21.97 -3.29
C GLY A 160 -0.46 -23.13 -4.28
N GLU A 161 -1.53 -23.36 -5.05
CA GLU A 161 -1.64 -24.41 -6.08
C GLU A 161 -1.23 -23.91 -7.47
N ALA A 162 -1.14 -22.59 -7.66
CA ALA A 162 -0.62 -21.96 -8.88
C ALA A 162 0.66 -21.17 -8.58
N SER A 163 1.76 -21.60 -9.18
CA SER A 163 3.00 -20.84 -9.26
C SER A 163 2.96 -20.00 -10.55
N GLY A 164 2.93 -18.67 -10.45
CA GLY A 164 3.14 -17.79 -11.60
C GLY A 164 1.95 -17.59 -12.54
N LEU A 165 0.88 -16.95 -12.07
CA LEU A 165 -0.04 -16.25 -12.97
C LEU A 165 0.18 -14.74 -12.82
N PHE A 166 1.13 -14.28 -13.64
CA PHE A 166 1.54 -12.90 -13.94
C PHE A 166 2.39 -12.20 -12.88
#